data_AF-A0A496S133-F1
#
_entry.id   AF-A0A496S133-F1
#
_cell.length_a   1.000
_cell.length_b   1.000
_cell.length_c   1.000
_cell.angle_alpha   90.00
_cell.angle_beta   90.00
_cell.angle_gamma   90.00
#
_symmetry.space_group_name_H-M   'P 1'
#
loop_
_entity.id
_entity.type
_entity.pdbx_description
1 polymer ?
#
loop_
_entity_poly.entity_id
_entity_poly.type
_entity_poly.pdbx_seq_one_letter_code
_entity_poly.pdbx_strand_id
1 'polypeptide(L)'
;MGIFKRAEEVLFTGKTIKDYGVIDEHRIGISKFRHSVLLTERQNKKRIIIKESVVASLGASVRYFEFDKMGVRKLKEILEDALILM
;
A
#
# COMPACT_ATOMS: atom_id res chain seq x y z
N MET A 1 9.42 18.75 3.32
CA MET A 1 8.48 17.61 3.57
C MET A 1 9.24 16.56 4.34
N GLY A 2 9.01 16.56 5.66
CA GLY A 2 10.03 16.23 6.66
C GLY A 2 10.24 14.74 6.88
N ILE A 3 11.51 14.42 7.13
CA ILE A 3 12.11 13.28 7.83
C ILE A 3 11.14 12.44 8.68
N PHE A 4 10.22 13.07 9.43
CA PHE A 4 9.15 12.43 10.21
C PHE A 4 8.26 11.49 9.39
N LYS A 5 7.82 11.91 8.19
CA LYS A 5 6.95 11.09 7.34
C LYS A 5 7.66 9.83 6.84
N ARG A 6 8.98 9.94 6.62
CA ARG A 6 9.85 8.85 6.21
C ARG A 6 10.16 7.90 7.37
N ALA A 7 10.33 8.43 8.58
CA ALA A 7 10.52 7.63 9.78
C ALA A 7 9.25 6.85 10.15
N GLU A 8 8.08 7.49 10.05
CA GLU A 8 6.78 6.87 10.27
C GLU A 8 6.52 5.75 9.26
N GLU A 9 6.79 6.01 7.97
CA GLU A 9 6.72 5.01 6.92
C GLU A 9 7.66 3.83 7.20
N VAL A 10 8.93 4.06 7.56
CA VAL A 10 9.86 2.99 7.93
C VAL A 10 9.40 2.21 9.18
N LEU A 11 8.80 2.88 10.18
CA LEU A 11 8.28 2.24 11.40
C LEU A 11 7.09 1.32 11.11
N PHE A 12 6.18 1.75 10.22
CA PHE A 12 4.99 0.98 9.86
C PHE A 12 5.29 -0.10 8.82
N THR A 13 6.04 0.25 7.77
CA THR A 13 6.26 -0.63 6.62
C THR A 13 7.49 -1.52 6.76
N GLY A 14 8.42 -1.21 7.67
CA GLY A 14 9.72 -1.87 7.73
C GLY A 14 10.63 -1.45 6.57
N LYS A 15 11.61 -2.29 6.23
CA LYS A 15 12.54 -2.02 5.12
C LYS A 15 11.85 -2.31 3.80
N THR A 16 11.64 -1.30 2.97
CA THR A 16 11.16 -1.50 1.60
C THR A 16 12.21 -2.23 0.77
N ILE A 17 11.86 -3.44 0.30
CA ILE A 17 12.67 -4.22 -0.64
C ILE A 17 12.41 -3.74 -2.06
N LYS A 18 11.14 -3.50 -2.39
CA LYS A 18 10.71 -3.07 -3.72
C LYS A 18 9.45 -2.22 -3.62
N ASP A 19 9.41 -1.13 -4.36
CA ASP A 19 8.23 -0.31 -4.58
C ASP A 19 7.64 -0.66 -5.95
N TYR A 20 6.39 -1.11 -6.00
CA TYR A 20 5.68 -1.38 -7.26
C TYR A 20 4.96 -0.16 -7.81
N GLY A 21 4.94 0.95 -7.07
CA GLY A 21 4.30 2.18 -7.45
C GLY A 21 2.79 2.15 -7.24
N VAL A 22 2.11 3.06 -7.94
CA VAL A 22 0.67 3.28 -7.85
C VAL A 22 -0.07 2.27 -8.72
N ILE A 23 -1.01 1.54 -8.13
CA ILE A 23 -1.86 0.56 -8.83
C ILE A 23 -3.25 1.12 -9.14
N ASP A 24 -3.68 2.13 -8.39
CA ASP A 24 -4.96 2.81 -8.59
C ASP A 24 -4.85 4.26 -8.08
N GLU A 25 -5.45 5.18 -8.83
CA GLU A 25 -5.56 6.59 -8.46
C GLU A 25 -6.88 7.14 -8.96
N HIS A 26 -7.68 7.68 -8.04
CA HIS A 26 -8.98 8.24 -8.38
C HIS A 26 -9.29 9.49 -7.54
N ARG A 27 -10.29 10.25 -7.97
CA ARG A 27 -10.76 11.46 -7.28
C ARG A 27 -12.22 11.31 -6.89
N ILE A 28 -12.54 11.75 -5.68
CA ILE A 28 -13.92 11.88 -5.19
C ILE A 28 -14.10 13.32 -4.72
N GLY A 29 -14.79 14.11 -5.54
CA GLY A 29 -14.88 15.56 -5.37
C GLY A 29 -13.49 16.21 -5.39
N ILE A 30 -13.15 16.93 -4.32
CA ILE A 30 -11.85 17.59 -4.13
C ILE A 30 -10.78 16.67 -3.52
N SER A 31 -11.15 15.44 -3.16
CA SER A 31 -10.25 14.48 -2.52
C SER A 31 -9.58 13.59 -3.56
N LYS A 32 -8.26 13.41 -3.43
CA LYS A 32 -7.46 12.51 -4.27
C LYS A 32 -7.06 11.27 -3.47
N PHE A 33 -7.43 10.11 -3.97
CA PHE A 33 -7.10 8.80 -3.42
C PHE A 33 -6.02 8.14 -4.29
N ARG A 34 -5.04 7.52 -3.64
CA ARG A 34 -3.96 6.81 -4.30
C ARG A 34 -3.65 5.52 -3.56
N HIS A 35 -3.68 4.41 -4.28
CA HIS A 35 -3.26 3.10 -3.80
C HIS A 35 -1.91 2.73 -4.40
N SER A 36 -0.96 2.39 -3.55
CA SER A 36 0.39 1.98 -3.95
C SER A 36 0.79 0.69 -3.27
N VAL A 37 1.62 -0.11 -3.93
CA VAL A 37 2.01 -1.44 -3.43
C VAL A 37 3.50 -1.48 -3.15
N LEU A 38 3.86 -1.94 -1.96
CA LEU A 38 5.24 -2.10 -1.50
C LEU A 38 5.49 -3.56 -1.12
N LEU A 39 6.64 -4.10 -1.50
CA LEU A 39 7.21 -5.29 -0.87
C LEU A 39 8.21 -4.86 0.17
N THR A 40 7.96 -5.27 1.41
CA THR A 40 8.78 -4.89 2.55
C THR A 40 9.25 -6.09 3.34
N GLU A 41 10.27 -5.87 4.17
CA GLU A 41 10.79 -6.85 5.11
C GLU A 41 10.82 -6.25 6.52
N ARG A 42 10.19 -6.96 7.45
CA ARG A 42 10.19 -6.63 8.87
C ARG A 42 10.45 -7.90 9.67
N GLN A 43 11.46 -7.88 10.53
CA GLN A 43 11.87 -9.03 11.34
C GLN A 43 12.10 -10.31 10.50
N ASN A 44 12.85 -10.20 9.39
CA ASN A 44 13.12 -11.29 8.43
C ASN A 44 11.86 -11.92 7.79
N LYS A 45 10.70 -11.26 7.88
CA LYS A 45 9.47 -11.68 7.20
C LYS A 45 9.14 -10.69 6.09
N LYS A 46 9.05 -11.22 4.86
CA LYS A 46 8.57 -10.46 3.71
C LYS A 46 7.06 -10.26 3.81
N ARG A 47 6.60 -9.05 3.51
CA ARG A 47 5.20 -8.65 3.55
C ARG A 47 4.89 -7.75 2.37
N ILE A 48 3.65 -7.82 1.89
CA ILE A 48 3.13 -6.87 0.92
C ILE A 48 2.33 -5.84 1.67
N ILE A 49 2.53 -4.57 1.35
CA ILE A 49 1.80 -3.46 1.93
C ILE A 49 1.08 -2.71 0.81
N ILE A 50 -0.23 -2.56 0.96
CA ILE A 50 -1.03 -1.63 0.17
C ILE A 50 -1.12 -0.33 0.98
N LYS A 51 -0.46 0.71 0.48
CA LYS A 51 -0.52 2.06 1.05
C LYS A 51 -1.60 2.84 0.33
N GLU A 52 -2.62 3.23 1.07
CA GLU A 52 -3.61 4.20 0.64
C GLU A 52 -3.20 5.59 1.14
N SER A 53 -3.15 6.56 0.24
CA SER A 53 -2.94 7.96 0.58
C SER A 53 -4.13 8.78 0.10
N VAL A 54 -4.70 9.56 1.01
CA VAL A 54 -5.83 10.45 0.75
C VAL A 54 -5.36 11.88 0.98
N VAL A 55 -5.58 12.76 0.01
CA VAL A 55 -5.34 14.20 0.13
C VAL A 55 -6.64 14.92 -0.15
N ALA A 56 -7.13 15.67 0.83
CA ALA A 56 -8.35 16.47 0.76
C ALA A 56 -8.06 17.92 1.18
N SER A 57 -9.03 18.83 1.01
CA SER A 57 -8.89 20.25 1.38
C SER A 57 -8.60 20.47 2.87
N LEU A 58 -9.13 19.61 3.74
CA LEU A 58 -9.01 19.72 5.20
C LEU A 58 -7.87 18.89 5.79
N GLY A 59 -7.14 18.12 4.98
CA GLY A 59 -6.02 17.33 5.48
C GLY A 59 -5.56 16.21 4.55
N ALA A 60 -4.52 15.51 4.98
CA ALA A 60 -4.04 14.30 4.34
C ALA A 60 -4.06 13.14 5.33
N SER A 61 -4.42 11.95 4.85
CA SER A 61 -4.43 10.71 5.63
C SER A 61 -3.66 9.63 4.86
N VAL A 62 -3.03 8.71 5.59
CA VAL A 62 -2.36 7.55 5.02
C VAL A 62 -2.77 6.32 5.82
N ARG A 63 -3.18 5.26 5.11
CA ARG A 63 -3.48 3.95 5.69
C ARG A 63 -2.59 2.89 5.05
N TYR A 64 -2.19 1.91 5.86
CA TYR A 64 -1.35 0.80 5.41
C TYR A 64 -2.09 -0.51 5.68
N PHE A 65 -2.31 -1.30 4.64
CA PHE A 65 -2.85 -2.64 4.74
C PHE A 65 -1.73 -3.63 4.51
N GLU A 66 -1.48 -4.47 5.49
CA GLU A 66 -0.35 -5.39 5.49
C GLU A 66 -0.81 -6.83 5.27
N PHE A 67 -0.14 -7.51 4.34
CA PHE A 67 -0.39 -8.89 3.99
C PHE A 67 0.88 -9.71 4.20
N ASP A 68 0.77 -10.74 5.02
CA ASP A 68 1.81 -11.73 5.18
C ASP A 68 1.80 -12.75 4.03
N LYS A 69 2.66 -13.78 4.13
CA LYS A 69 2.77 -14.82 3.10
C LYS A 69 1.44 -15.53 2.81
N MET A 70 0.59 -15.74 3.82
CA MET A 70 -0.71 -16.39 3.61
C MET A 70 -1.70 -15.43 2.96
N GLY A 71 -1.76 -14.18 3.43
CA GLY A 71 -2.58 -13.14 2.81
C GLY A 71 -2.23 -12.92 1.34
N VAL A 72 -0.94 -12.90 1.00
CA VAL A 72 -0.46 -12.76 -0.38
C VAL A 72 -0.89 -13.94 -1.26
N ARG A 73 -0.89 -15.17 -0.75
CA ARG A 73 -1.37 -16.35 -1.50
C ARG A 73 -2.86 -16.24 -1.81
N LYS A 74 -3.68 -15.89 -0.82
CA LYS A 74 -5.12 -15.66 -1.02
C LYS A 74 -5.38 -14.51 -2.00
N LEU A 75 -4.63 -13.42 -1.89
CA LEU A 75 -4.74 -12.31 -2.84
C LEU A 75 -4.41 -12.75 -4.26
N LYS A 76 -3.39 -13.59 -4.46
CA LYS A 76 -3.05 -14.15 -5.77
C LYS A 76 -4.23 -14.92 -6.37
N GLU A 77 -4.86 -15.81 -5.60
CA GLU A 77 -6.02 -16.59 -6.03
C GLU A 77 -7.18 -15.66 -6.43
N ILE A 78 -7.52 -14.69 -5.58
CA ILE A 78 -8.60 -13.72 -5.86
C ILE A 78 -8.32 -12.90 -7.12
N LEU A 79 -7.06 -12.47 -7.32
CA LEU A 79 -6.65 -11.72 -8.50
C LEU A 79 -6.69 -12.59 -9.77
N GLU A 80 -6.31 -13.86 -9.67
CA GLU A 80 -6.41 -14.81 -10.79
C GLU A 80 -7.87 -15.03 -11.19
N ASP A 81 -8.79 -15.18 -10.23
CA ASP A 81 -10.22 -15.29 -10.49
C ASP A 81 -10.78 -14.02 -11.17
N ALA A 82 -10.40 -12.84 -10.70
CA ALA A 82 -10.83 -11.57 -11.28
C ALA A 82 -10.36 -11.38 -12.73
N LEU A 83 -9.17 -11.88 -13.07
CA LEU A 83 -8.63 -11.80 -14.43
C LEU A 83 -9.30 -12.78 -15.41
N ILE A 84 -9.85 -13.89 -14.92
CA ILE A 84 -10.60 -14.87 -15.74
C ILE A 84 -12.00 -14.36 -16.09
N LEU A 85 -12.57 -13.48 -15.26
CA LEU A 85 -13.90 -12.88 -15.46
C LEU A 85 -13.89 -11.68 -16.43
N MET A 86 -12.72 -11.25 -16.91
CA MET A 86 -12.55 -10.25 -17.96
C MET A 86 -12.40 -10.88 -19.34
#